data_AF-A0A7Y0PWJ2-F1
#
_entry.id   AF-A0A7Y0PWJ2-F1
#
_cell.length_a   1.000
_cell.length_b   1.000
_cell.length_c   1.000
_cell.angle_alpha   90.00
_cell.angle_beta   90.00
_cell.angle_gamma   90.00
#
_symmetry.space_group_name_H-M   'P 1'
#
loop_
_entity.id
_entity.type
_entity.pdbx_description
1 polymer ?
#
loop_
_entity_poly.entity_id
_entity_poly.type
_entity_poly.pdbx_seq_one_letter_code
_entity_poly.pdbx_strand_id
1 'polypeptide(L)'
;MVRSQHYKNCEEARLHQCRCTWCGGALHGWIGWIDLTREAQGSSEREEELRDRAETEWKRYKDPSRRRRRRRQLREQVVDRVRLDLVRWLKGRPQPDLVPSPRLGQTPRRRLDDAGDESASTNTTATDPNLPRQPTPESAAEHIGGPRLPDLQGAGSPPSTSLSLADHAEALADTVARKTWDDLKDEPYLADPEVRRALANHFWCSLFLALAQLVSEFQETLDKIPSTAKSTIKELLRPGNRNSGLDALLTDLVIDKTIDQAWSNLQTALTAGSPLLTMATSKQTVQAFQLLAVFSCPNPDKHQAVRLQAINPLARDVAGAVTDEAKERLLDVFQDQIDDARPEFAAGSPVPGRRVAGAP
;
A
#
# COMPACT_ATOMS: atom_id res chain seq x y z
N MET A 1 -24.68 18.67 -8.57
CA MET A 1 -23.44 17.88 -8.43
C MET A 1 -23.55 17.06 -7.15
N VAL A 2 -23.72 15.74 -7.26
CA VAL A 2 -23.71 14.85 -6.09
C VAL A 2 -22.26 14.67 -5.67
N ARG A 3 -21.87 15.18 -4.50
CA ARG A 3 -20.57 14.85 -3.91
C ARG A 3 -20.64 13.38 -3.49
N SER A 4 -20.14 12.49 -4.35
CA SER A 4 -19.89 11.10 -4.01
C SER A 4 -18.80 11.05 -2.93
N GLN A 5 -19.23 11.01 -1.66
CA GLN A 5 -18.34 10.78 -0.54
C GLN A 5 -17.77 9.36 -0.63
N HIS A 6 -16.45 9.25 -0.50
CA HIS A 6 -15.82 7.97 -0.22
C HIS A 6 -16.34 7.48 1.13
N TYR A 7 -16.99 6.31 1.14
CA TYR A 7 -17.40 5.72 2.41
C TYR A 7 -16.14 5.32 3.16
N LYS A 8 -15.99 5.81 4.39
CA LYS A 8 -14.92 5.42 5.33
C LYS A 8 -14.77 3.89 5.42
N ASN A 9 -15.88 3.18 5.31
CA ASN A 9 -15.94 1.72 5.26
C ASN A 9 -15.18 1.09 4.08
N CYS A 10 -14.87 1.82 3.01
CA CYS A 10 -14.14 1.32 1.84
C CYS A 10 -12.62 1.40 2.04
N GLU A 11 -12.15 2.48 2.67
CA GLU A 11 -10.76 2.67 3.15
C GLU A 11 -10.41 1.66 4.24
N GLU A 12 -11.34 1.45 5.17
CA GLU A 12 -11.21 0.49 6.28
C GLU A 12 -11.73 -0.91 5.89
N ALA A 13 -12.12 -1.13 4.64
CA ALA A 13 -12.67 -2.41 4.22
C ALA A 13 -11.60 -3.49 4.32
N ARG A 14 -11.93 -4.52 5.10
CA ARG A 14 -11.12 -5.74 5.24
C ARG A 14 -11.68 -6.90 4.44
N LEU A 15 -12.88 -6.71 3.90
CA LEU A 15 -13.49 -7.66 2.99
C LEU A 15 -12.81 -7.54 1.63
N HIS A 16 -12.66 -8.70 1.02
CA HIS A 16 -12.13 -8.98 -0.31
C HIS A 16 -12.79 -8.24 -1.49
N GLN A 17 -13.70 -7.30 -1.28
CA GLN A 17 -14.42 -6.64 -2.38
C GLN A 17 -14.59 -5.15 -2.14
N CYS A 18 -13.96 -4.37 -3.02
CA CYS A 18 -14.25 -2.96 -3.14
C CYS A 18 -15.63 -2.80 -3.78
N ARG A 19 -16.62 -2.41 -2.97
CA ARG A 19 -17.96 -2.05 -3.46
C ARG A 19 -18.11 -0.57 -3.73
N CYS A 20 -17.13 0.25 -3.34
CA CYS A 20 -17.18 1.66 -3.66
C CYS A 20 -16.77 1.86 -5.12
N THR A 21 -17.65 2.47 -5.90
CA THR A 21 -17.39 2.79 -7.31
C THR A 21 -16.48 4.01 -7.46
N TRP A 22 -16.00 4.60 -6.36
CA TRP A 22 -15.36 5.91 -6.38
C TRP A 22 -13.85 5.88 -6.24
N CYS A 23 -13.23 5.00 -5.45
CA CYS A 23 -11.76 5.03 -5.30
C CYS A 23 -10.99 4.20 -6.34
N GLY A 24 -11.70 3.53 -7.25
CA GLY A 24 -11.09 2.62 -8.22
C GLY A 24 -10.25 1.51 -7.58
N GLY A 25 -10.46 1.20 -6.29
CA GLY A 25 -9.66 0.26 -5.49
C GLY A 25 -8.33 0.79 -4.96
N ALA A 26 -7.92 2.01 -5.30
CA ALA A 26 -6.59 2.55 -4.96
C ALA A 26 -6.36 2.66 -3.45
N LEU A 27 -7.44 2.83 -2.69
CA LEU A 27 -7.44 3.01 -1.24
C LEU A 27 -7.98 1.80 -0.49
N HIS A 28 -8.25 0.70 -1.19
CA HIS A 28 -8.97 -0.44 -0.63
C HIS A 28 -8.02 -1.45 0.00
N GLY A 29 -8.37 -1.91 1.20
CA GLY A 29 -7.68 -3.01 1.89
C GLY A 29 -6.41 -2.58 2.62
N TRP A 30 -5.42 -2.05 1.89
CA TRP A 30 -4.07 -1.84 2.44
C TRP A 30 -4.01 -0.88 3.63
N ILE A 31 -4.80 0.20 3.63
CA ILE A 31 -4.85 1.15 4.74
C ILE A 31 -5.30 0.43 6.01
N GLY A 32 -6.40 -0.32 5.93
CA GLY A 32 -6.95 -1.06 7.08
C GLY A 32 -6.02 -2.14 7.64
N TRP A 33 -5.20 -2.76 6.79
CA TRP A 33 -4.18 -3.73 7.21
C TRP A 33 -2.95 -3.06 7.83
N ILE A 34 -2.44 -1.96 7.24
CA ILE A 34 -1.33 -1.18 7.79
C ILE A 34 -1.73 -0.55 9.14
N ASP A 35 -2.92 0.04 9.24
CA ASP A 35 -3.42 0.61 10.50
C ASP A 35 -3.46 -0.45 11.61
N LEU A 36 -3.86 -1.68 11.28
CA LEU A 36 -3.87 -2.79 12.23
C LEU A 36 -2.47 -3.07 12.79
N THR A 37 -1.39 -2.83 12.04
CA THR A 37 0.00 -2.98 12.52
C THR A 37 0.42 -1.94 13.56
N ARG A 38 -0.28 -0.80 13.62
CA ARG A 38 0.02 0.34 14.50
C ARG A 38 -0.84 0.39 15.75
N GLU A 39 -1.94 -0.36 15.76
CA GLU A 39 -2.75 -0.50 16.97
C GLU A 39 -1.85 -1.00 18.11
N ALA A 40 -1.85 -0.29 19.25
CA ALA A 40 -0.95 -0.54 20.37
C ALA A 40 -0.98 -2.01 20.79
N GLN A 41 0.13 -2.52 21.36
CA GLN A 41 0.29 -3.93 21.76
C GLN A 41 -0.74 -4.47 22.77
N GLY A 42 -1.74 -3.69 23.18
CA GLY A 42 -2.93 -4.12 23.96
C GLY A 42 -4.26 -4.17 23.18
N SER A 43 -4.31 -3.71 21.92
CA SER A 43 -5.49 -3.82 21.03
C SER A 43 -5.59 -5.22 20.39
N SER A 44 -5.43 -6.26 21.23
CA SER A 44 -5.52 -7.68 20.84
C SER A 44 -6.90 -8.02 20.31
N GLU A 45 -7.95 -7.45 20.92
CA GLU A 45 -9.33 -7.89 20.72
C GLU A 45 -9.75 -7.90 19.25
N ARG A 46 -9.34 -6.90 18.47
CA ARG A 46 -9.72 -6.80 17.06
C ARG A 46 -8.95 -7.77 16.16
N GLU A 47 -7.66 -7.96 16.40
CA GLU A 47 -6.85 -8.94 15.66
C GLU A 47 -7.26 -10.37 16.02
N GLU A 48 -7.55 -10.59 17.31
CA GLU A 48 -8.04 -11.84 17.88
C GLU A 48 -9.43 -12.18 17.35
N GLU A 49 -10.36 -11.22 17.27
CA GLU A 49 -11.68 -11.43 16.66
C GLU A 49 -11.56 -11.86 15.19
N LEU A 50 -10.68 -11.23 14.42
CA LEU A 50 -10.43 -11.62 13.03
C LEU A 50 -9.82 -13.02 12.93
N ARG A 51 -8.89 -13.35 13.84
CA ARG A 51 -8.26 -14.66 13.92
C ARG A 51 -9.28 -15.75 14.27
N ASP A 52 -10.08 -15.52 15.30
CA ASP A 52 -11.11 -16.45 15.77
C ASP A 52 -12.19 -16.65 14.73
N ARG A 53 -12.56 -15.58 14.01
CA ARG A 53 -13.47 -15.66 12.87
C ARG A 53 -12.88 -16.54 11.75
N ALA A 54 -11.63 -16.28 11.35
CA ALA A 54 -10.96 -17.07 10.31
C ALA A 54 -10.84 -18.56 10.72
N GLU A 55 -10.56 -18.83 11.99
CA GLU A 55 -10.47 -20.19 12.52
C GLU A 55 -11.83 -20.89 12.60
N THR A 56 -12.87 -20.16 13.04
CA THR A 56 -14.24 -20.67 13.10
C THR A 56 -14.74 -21.04 11.70
N GLU A 57 -14.54 -20.17 10.71
CA GLU A 57 -14.92 -20.45 9.33
C GLU A 57 -14.07 -21.57 8.72
N TRP A 58 -12.76 -21.63 9.00
CA TRP A 58 -11.91 -22.75 8.60
C TRP A 58 -12.45 -24.10 9.12
N LYS A 59 -12.74 -24.21 10.42
CA LYS A 59 -13.33 -25.42 11.03
C LYS A 59 -14.67 -25.77 10.39
N ARG A 60 -15.53 -24.76 10.18
CA ARG A 60 -16.84 -24.92 9.52
C ARG A 60 -16.69 -25.50 8.12
N TYR A 61 -15.73 -25.01 7.34
CA TYR A 61 -15.53 -25.42 5.95
C TYR A 61 -14.63 -26.64 5.77
N LYS A 62 -13.85 -27.08 6.76
CA LYS A 62 -12.99 -28.28 6.66
C LYS A 62 -13.75 -29.61 6.75
N ASP A 63 -14.94 -29.62 7.35
CA ASP A 63 -15.77 -30.83 7.45
C ASP A 63 -16.03 -31.49 6.06
N PRO A 64 -15.75 -32.79 5.86
CA PRO A 64 -15.88 -33.45 4.56
C PRO A 64 -17.32 -33.53 4.00
N SER A 65 -18.34 -33.22 4.80
CA SER A 65 -19.76 -33.39 4.44
C SER A 65 -20.35 -32.42 3.39
N ARG A 66 -19.67 -31.32 2.98
CA ARG A 66 -20.26 -30.31 2.02
C ARG A 66 -19.30 -29.87 0.87
N ARG A 67 -18.78 -30.82 0.10
CA ARG A 67 -17.49 -30.73 -0.65
C ARG A 67 -17.21 -29.57 -1.63
N ARG A 68 -18.12 -29.11 -2.50
CA ARG A 68 -17.72 -28.25 -3.66
C ARG A 68 -17.63 -26.74 -3.41
N ARG A 69 -18.61 -26.12 -2.75
CA ARG A 69 -18.53 -24.68 -2.44
C ARG A 69 -17.37 -24.39 -1.47
N ARG A 70 -17.06 -25.34 -0.57
CA ARG A 70 -16.02 -25.28 0.48
C ARG A 70 -14.64 -24.85 0.00
N ARG A 71 -14.11 -25.37 -1.12
CA ARG A 71 -12.71 -25.10 -1.52
C ARG A 71 -12.42 -23.61 -1.69
N ARG A 72 -13.36 -22.85 -2.27
CA ARG A 72 -13.22 -21.40 -2.39
C ARG A 72 -13.17 -20.73 -1.02
N GLN A 73 -14.11 -21.05 -0.13
CA GLN A 73 -14.13 -20.43 1.20
C GLN A 73 -12.90 -20.81 2.02
N LEU A 74 -12.44 -22.07 1.94
CA LEU A 74 -11.21 -22.51 2.61
C LEU A 74 -10.01 -21.69 2.14
N ARG A 75 -9.84 -21.50 0.83
CA ARG A 75 -8.76 -20.68 0.27
C ARG A 75 -8.82 -19.24 0.76
N GLU A 76 -10.01 -18.65 0.79
CA GLU A 76 -10.26 -17.30 1.32
C GLU A 76 -9.81 -17.19 2.79
N GLN A 77 -10.24 -18.12 3.65
CA GLN A 77 -9.88 -18.12 5.08
C GLN A 77 -8.37 -18.30 5.31
N VAL A 78 -7.72 -19.13 4.51
CA VAL A 78 -6.27 -19.33 4.61
C VAL A 78 -5.52 -18.06 4.24
N VAL A 79 -5.94 -17.34 3.20
CA VAL A 79 -5.27 -16.07 2.85
C VAL A 79 -5.56 -14.98 3.88
N ASP A 80 -6.76 -14.92 4.47
CA ASP A 80 -7.03 -14.00 5.58
C ASP A 80 -6.15 -14.30 6.79
N ARG A 81 -5.90 -15.58 7.08
CA ARG A 81 -4.93 -15.96 8.11
C ARG A 81 -3.51 -15.48 7.75
N VAL A 82 -3.07 -15.64 6.51
CA VAL A 82 -1.77 -15.12 6.05
C VAL A 82 -1.67 -13.61 6.25
N ARG A 83 -2.71 -12.84 5.93
CA ARG A 83 -2.72 -11.39 6.16
C ARG A 83 -2.57 -11.03 7.64
N LEU A 84 -3.25 -11.75 8.52
CA LEU A 84 -3.12 -11.58 9.97
C LEU A 84 -1.72 -11.93 10.47
N ASP A 85 -1.12 -13.01 9.96
CA ASP A 85 0.26 -13.38 10.30
C ASP A 85 1.25 -12.28 9.87
N LEU A 86 1.07 -11.71 8.66
CA LEU A 86 1.89 -10.60 8.17
C LEU A 86 1.74 -9.35 9.05
N VAL A 87 0.52 -9.02 9.48
CA VAL A 87 0.28 -7.91 10.43
C VAL A 87 0.99 -8.14 11.75
N ARG A 88 0.83 -9.34 12.33
CA ARG A 88 1.47 -9.69 13.61
C ARG A 88 2.99 -9.64 13.50
N TRP A 89 3.52 -10.11 12.38
CA TRP A 89 4.94 -10.05 12.09
C TRP A 89 5.45 -8.60 11.97
N LEU A 90 4.71 -7.71 11.30
CA LEU A 90 5.04 -6.28 11.24
C LEU A 90 5.02 -5.61 12.63
N LYS A 91 4.09 -6.00 13.51
CA LYS A 91 4.04 -5.53 14.92
C LYS A 91 5.21 -6.01 15.76
N GLY A 92 5.65 -7.25 15.55
CA GLY A 92 6.68 -7.91 16.35
C GLY A 92 8.11 -7.50 16.00
N ARG A 93 8.29 -6.72 14.92
CA ARG A 93 9.60 -6.17 14.59
C ARG A 93 9.96 -5.06 15.59
N PRO A 94 11.21 -5.00 16.06
CA PRO A 94 11.69 -3.82 16.76
C PRO A 94 11.46 -2.62 15.84
N GLN A 95 10.51 -1.79 16.22
CA GLN A 95 10.38 -0.46 15.65
C GLN A 95 11.60 0.30 16.16
N PRO A 96 12.42 0.93 15.31
CA PRO A 96 13.39 1.90 15.82
C PRO A 96 12.60 2.91 16.66
N ASP A 97 13.17 3.41 17.75
CA ASP A 97 12.51 4.33 18.69
C ASP A 97 12.00 5.59 17.95
N LEU A 98 10.82 5.46 17.33
CA LEU A 98 10.23 6.43 16.44
C LEU A 98 9.17 7.17 17.23
N VAL A 99 9.33 8.48 17.29
CA VAL A 99 8.22 9.39 17.61
C VAL A 99 7.10 9.07 16.61
N PRO A 100 5.84 8.83 17.06
CA PRO A 100 4.74 8.52 16.15
C PRO A 100 4.65 9.58 15.05
N SER A 101 4.95 9.20 13.80
CA SER A 101 4.85 10.13 12.68
C SER A 101 3.39 10.63 12.59
N PRO A 102 3.16 11.95 12.50
CA PRO A 102 1.83 12.45 12.22
C PRO A 102 1.36 11.82 10.91
N ARG A 103 0.18 11.18 10.93
CA ARG A 103 -0.39 10.50 9.77
C ARG A 103 -0.38 11.45 8.56
N LEU A 104 0.28 11.04 7.48
CA LEU A 104 0.27 11.77 6.21
C LEU A 104 -1.20 11.95 5.78
N GLY A 105 -1.69 13.19 5.82
CA GLY A 105 -3.05 13.55 5.38
C GLY A 105 -4.14 13.70 6.46
N GLN A 106 -3.84 13.59 7.77
CA GLN A 106 -4.83 13.94 8.80
C GLN A 106 -4.70 15.40 9.26
N THR A 107 -5.58 16.27 8.78
CA THR A 107 -5.87 17.54 9.48
C THR A 107 -6.43 17.23 10.88
N PRO A 108 -6.03 17.96 11.94
CA PRO A 108 -6.54 17.74 13.29
C PRO A 108 -8.07 17.78 13.32
N ARG A 109 -8.71 16.66 13.70
CA ARG A 109 -10.16 16.59 13.90
C ARG A 109 -10.56 17.46 15.09
N ARG A 110 -11.25 18.58 14.85
CA ARG A 110 -12.17 19.15 15.85
C ARG A 110 -13.33 18.15 15.98
N ARG A 111 -13.48 17.50 17.14
CA ARG A 111 -14.75 16.88 17.52
C ARG A 111 -15.79 17.99 17.55
N LEU A 112 -16.72 17.97 16.60
CA LEU A 112 -17.95 18.75 16.62
C LEU A 112 -19.06 17.80 17.01
N ASP A 113 -19.02 17.33 18.26
CA ASP A 113 -20.13 16.62 18.91
C ASP A 113 -20.08 17.08 20.37
N ASP A 114 -20.71 18.21 20.65
CA ASP A 114 -21.33 18.62 21.92
C ASP A 114 -21.59 20.14 21.90
N ALA A 115 -22.73 20.53 21.37
CA ALA A 115 -23.39 21.78 21.73
C ALA A 115 -24.89 21.55 21.62
N GLY A 116 -25.47 21.18 22.76
CA GLY A 116 -26.90 21.19 22.97
C GLY A 116 -27.46 22.60 22.88
N ASP A 117 -28.76 22.64 22.59
CA ASP A 117 -29.65 23.77 22.82
C ASP A 117 -29.32 24.51 24.11
N GLU A 118 -29.08 25.82 24.01
CA GLU A 118 -29.63 26.74 24.98
C GLU A 118 -29.86 28.12 24.36
N SER A 119 -31.04 28.64 24.69
CA SER A 119 -31.66 29.82 24.11
C SER A 119 -31.24 31.11 24.82
N ALA A 120 -31.29 32.19 24.04
CA ALA A 120 -31.61 33.56 24.44
C ALA A 120 -30.55 34.47 25.10
N SER A 121 -30.39 35.63 24.44
CA SER A 121 -30.52 36.99 24.99
C SER A 121 -29.29 37.93 24.91
N THR A 122 -29.42 38.86 23.95
CA THR A 122 -29.16 40.33 23.96
C THR A 122 -27.99 40.97 24.72
N ASN A 123 -27.14 41.70 23.98
CA ASN A 123 -26.80 43.14 24.08
C ASN A 123 -25.44 43.42 23.37
N THR A 124 -25.34 44.22 22.29
CA THR A 124 -25.00 45.68 22.25
C THR A 124 -23.78 46.03 23.13
N THR A 125 -22.64 46.60 22.71
CA THR A 125 -22.41 47.88 21.99
C THR A 125 -20.88 48.10 21.75
N ALA A 126 -20.53 48.91 20.73
CA ALA A 126 -19.38 49.84 20.56
C ALA A 126 -17.93 49.30 20.38
N THR A 127 -17.27 49.57 19.23
CA THR A 127 -16.33 50.70 18.91
C THR A 127 -15.05 50.65 19.76
N ASP A 128 -13.82 50.51 19.22
CA ASP A 128 -13.05 51.58 18.56
C ASP A 128 -11.69 51.04 18.01
N PRO A 129 -11.09 51.64 16.96
CA PRO A 129 -9.83 51.21 16.34
C PRO A 129 -8.62 52.06 16.82
N ASN A 130 -7.44 51.46 17.02
CA ASN A 130 -6.18 52.22 16.94
C ASN A 130 -4.93 51.32 16.84
N LEU A 131 -4.24 51.46 15.70
CA LEU A 131 -2.79 51.28 15.50
C LEU A 131 -2.12 52.67 15.72
N PRO A 132 -0.79 52.85 15.67
CA PRO A 132 0.35 51.95 15.91
C PRO A 132 1.39 52.60 16.87
N ARG A 133 2.44 51.87 17.29
CA ARG A 133 3.71 52.51 17.69
C ARG A 133 4.91 51.58 17.46
N GLN A 134 5.76 51.97 16.52
CA GLN A 134 7.16 51.54 16.43
C GLN A 134 7.97 52.15 17.58
N PRO A 135 9.09 51.50 17.96
CA PRO A 135 10.29 52.24 18.32
C PRO A 135 11.47 51.91 17.41
N THR A 136 12.27 52.96 17.22
CA THR A 136 13.50 53.13 16.45
C THR A 136 14.70 52.36 17.02
N PRO A 137 15.77 52.18 16.21
CA PRO A 137 17.04 51.61 16.64
C PRO A 137 18.04 52.71 17.02
N GLU A 138 18.76 52.57 18.15
CA GLU A 138 20.06 53.25 18.31
C GLU A 138 20.86 52.73 19.51
N SER A 139 22.16 52.46 19.27
CA SER A 139 23.32 52.70 20.17
C SER A 139 23.40 51.89 21.49
N ALA A 140 24.52 51.33 21.95
CA ALA A 140 25.94 51.28 21.56
C ALA A 140 26.57 50.13 22.38
N ALA A 141 27.49 49.36 21.78
CA ALA A 141 28.91 49.29 22.13
C ALA A 141 29.28 48.72 23.52
N GLU A 142 30.36 47.91 23.49
CA GLU A 142 31.19 47.44 24.61
C GLU A 142 30.73 46.18 25.37
N HIS A 143 31.25 45.03 24.95
CA HIS A 143 32.08 44.22 25.84
C HIS A 143 32.97 43.25 25.05
N ILE A 144 34.28 43.53 25.12
CA ILE A 144 35.35 42.65 24.67
C ILE A 144 35.47 41.53 25.72
N GLY A 145 34.97 40.36 25.37
CA GLY A 145 35.10 39.13 26.16
C GLY A 145 35.06 37.94 25.22
N GLY A 146 36.23 37.51 24.75
CA GLY A 146 36.33 36.35 23.87
C GLY A 146 35.75 35.10 24.56
N PRO A 147 34.73 34.45 24.00
CA PRO A 147 34.27 33.18 24.52
C PRO A 147 35.25 32.10 24.08
N ARG A 148 35.83 31.41 25.07
CA ARG A 148 36.42 30.08 24.87
C ARG A 148 35.38 29.22 24.14
N LEU A 149 35.70 28.80 22.92
CA LEU A 149 34.96 27.76 22.20
C LEU A 149 34.93 26.52 23.11
N PRO A 150 33.75 26.04 23.57
CA PRO A 150 33.67 24.73 24.17
C PRO A 150 33.98 23.69 23.09
N ASP A 151 34.78 22.69 23.44
CA ASP A 151 35.08 21.54 22.61
C ASP A 151 33.78 20.95 22.03
N LEU A 152 33.55 21.17 20.73
CA LEU A 152 32.51 20.49 19.95
C LEU A 152 32.95 19.05 19.62
N GLN A 153 33.36 18.30 20.66
CA GLN A 153 33.51 16.85 20.60
C GLN A 153 32.22 16.22 21.10
N GLY A 154 31.23 16.15 20.22
CA GLY A 154 29.93 15.55 20.56
C GLY A 154 28.82 15.86 19.57
N ALA A 155 29.12 16.13 18.30
CA ALA A 155 28.10 16.05 17.27
C ALA A 155 27.78 14.57 17.06
N GLY A 156 26.96 14.00 17.96
CA GLY A 156 26.38 12.68 17.79
C GLY A 156 25.72 12.65 16.43
N SER A 157 26.11 11.69 15.58
CA SER A 157 25.48 11.48 14.29
C SER A 157 23.96 11.51 14.48
N PRO A 158 23.21 12.30 13.68
CA PRO A 158 21.77 12.32 13.79
C PRO A 158 21.27 10.86 13.70
N PRO A 159 20.37 10.41 14.58
CA PRO A 159 19.89 9.05 14.56
C PRO A 159 19.34 8.78 13.16
N SER A 160 19.96 7.85 12.45
CA SER A 160 19.43 7.35 11.19
C SER A 160 18.14 6.60 11.50
N THR A 161 17.02 7.32 11.53
CA THR A 161 15.69 6.72 11.68
C THR A 161 15.36 5.94 10.43
N SER A 162 15.78 4.68 10.39
CA SER A 162 15.33 3.73 9.39
C SER A 162 13.82 3.58 9.53
N LEU A 163 13.07 3.82 8.46
CA LEU A 163 11.63 3.58 8.47
C LEU A 163 11.35 2.09 8.73
N SER A 164 10.28 1.81 9.45
CA SER A 164 9.80 0.44 9.57
C SER A 164 9.26 -0.05 8.22
N LEU A 165 9.17 -1.36 8.04
CA LEU A 165 8.64 -1.92 6.78
C LEU A 165 7.16 -1.53 6.56
N ALA A 166 6.39 -1.35 7.63
CA ALA A 166 5.00 -0.89 7.54
C ALA A 166 4.92 0.57 7.08
N ASP A 167 5.78 1.45 7.61
CA ASP A 167 5.85 2.84 7.19
C ASP A 167 6.36 2.97 5.75
N HIS A 168 7.32 2.12 5.36
CA HIS A 168 7.80 2.05 3.98
C HIS A 168 6.70 1.59 3.01
N ALA A 169 5.94 0.55 3.37
CA ALA A 169 4.79 0.10 2.60
C ALA A 169 3.72 1.19 2.49
N GLU A 170 3.41 1.91 3.58
CA GLU A 170 2.46 3.01 3.52
C GLU A 170 2.94 4.13 2.58
N ALA A 171 4.20 4.57 2.71
CA ALA A 171 4.76 5.63 1.88
C ALA A 171 4.73 5.27 0.38
N LEU A 172 5.04 4.00 0.06
CA LEU A 172 4.94 3.49 -1.32
C LEU A 172 3.49 3.44 -1.80
N ALA A 173 2.54 2.96 -1.00
CA ALA A 173 1.13 2.91 -1.38
C ALA A 173 0.52 4.30 -1.55
N ASP A 174 0.88 5.24 -0.68
CA ASP A 174 0.45 6.62 -0.76
C ASP A 174 0.93 7.26 -2.07
N THR A 175 2.20 7.05 -2.41
CA THR A 175 2.82 7.56 -3.63
C THR A 175 2.25 6.90 -4.89
N VAL A 176 2.18 5.57 -4.93
CA VAL A 176 1.86 4.80 -6.13
C VAL A 176 0.36 4.68 -6.35
N ALA A 177 -0.44 4.52 -5.29
CA ALA A 177 -1.87 4.30 -5.41
C ALA A 177 -2.69 5.56 -5.11
N ARG A 178 -2.55 6.16 -3.91
CA ARG A 178 -3.38 7.31 -3.52
C ARG A 178 -3.12 8.51 -4.44
N LYS A 179 -1.87 8.96 -4.56
CA LYS A 179 -1.53 10.13 -5.37
C LYS A 179 -1.89 9.94 -6.84
N THR A 180 -1.59 8.77 -7.40
CA THR A 180 -1.99 8.41 -8.77
C THR A 180 -3.50 8.45 -8.96
N TRP A 181 -4.27 7.93 -8.01
CA TRP A 181 -5.72 8.03 -8.07
C TRP A 181 -6.19 9.49 -7.99
N ASP A 182 -5.62 10.29 -7.11
CA ASP A 182 -5.95 11.71 -6.98
C ASP A 182 -5.66 12.50 -8.26
N ASP A 183 -4.59 12.16 -8.98
CA ASP A 183 -4.23 12.78 -10.26
C ASP A 183 -5.17 12.36 -11.41
N LEU A 184 -5.77 11.16 -11.33
CA LEU A 184 -6.56 10.59 -12.43
C LEU A 184 -8.07 10.66 -12.23
N LYS A 185 -8.58 10.73 -11.00
CA LYS A 185 -10.02 10.53 -10.67
C LYS A 185 -10.99 11.44 -11.43
N ASP A 186 -10.53 12.60 -11.91
CA ASP A 186 -11.33 13.58 -12.64
C ASP A 186 -11.22 13.43 -14.17
N GLU A 187 -10.47 12.43 -14.65
CA GLU A 187 -10.31 12.15 -16.07
C GLU A 187 -11.61 11.64 -16.72
N PRO A 188 -11.97 12.09 -17.94
CA PRO A 188 -13.26 11.77 -18.55
C PRO A 188 -13.55 10.28 -18.69
N TYR A 189 -12.53 9.45 -18.95
CA TYR A 189 -12.69 8.00 -19.09
C TYR A 189 -12.95 7.29 -17.76
N LEU A 190 -12.63 7.91 -16.61
CA LEU A 190 -12.98 7.39 -15.28
C LEU A 190 -14.39 7.78 -14.85
N ALA A 191 -15.11 8.60 -15.63
CA ALA A 191 -16.54 8.82 -15.41
C ALA A 191 -17.31 7.48 -15.50
N ASP A 192 -16.86 6.57 -16.35
CA ASP A 192 -17.41 5.23 -16.52
C ASP A 192 -17.22 4.36 -15.25
N PRO A 193 -18.31 3.93 -14.58
CA PRO A 193 -18.23 3.02 -13.44
C PRO A 193 -17.61 1.65 -13.76
N GLU A 194 -17.67 1.17 -15.00
CA GLU A 194 -17.10 -0.11 -15.41
C GLU A 194 -15.57 -0.06 -15.44
N VAL A 195 -15.01 1.02 -16.00
CA VAL A 195 -13.56 1.29 -15.96
C VAL A 195 -13.07 1.36 -14.51
N ARG A 196 -13.78 2.09 -13.64
CA ARG A 196 -13.44 2.16 -12.21
C ARG A 196 -13.54 0.81 -11.52
N ARG A 197 -14.53 -0.01 -11.87
CA ARG A 197 -14.68 -1.37 -11.34
C ARG A 197 -13.55 -2.30 -11.83
N ALA A 198 -13.10 -2.14 -13.07
CA ALA A 198 -11.97 -2.88 -13.62
C ALA A 198 -10.67 -2.57 -12.86
N LEU A 199 -10.41 -1.28 -12.60
CA LEU A 199 -9.29 -0.85 -11.74
C LEU A 199 -9.44 -1.38 -10.30
N ALA A 200 -10.66 -1.37 -9.76
CA ALA A 200 -10.92 -1.83 -8.39
C ALA A 200 -10.80 -3.35 -8.18
N ASN A 201 -10.67 -4.12 -9.27
CA ASN A 201 -10.51 -5.56 -9.19
C ASN A 201 -9.04 -5.92 -8.91
N HIS A 202 -8.24 -6.28 -9.91
CA HIS A 202 -6.86 -6.76 -9.67
C HIS A 202 -5.77 -5.78 -10.09
N PHE A 203 -6.11 -4.58 -10.59
CA PHE A 203 -5.14 -3.63 -11.12
C PHE A 203 -4.05 -3.28 -10.10
N TRP A 204 -4.40 -2.81 -8.90
CA TRP A 204 -3.43 -2.33 -7.92
C TRP A 204 -2.50 -3.42 -7.41
N CYS A 205 -3.03 -4.60 -7.08
CA CYS A 205 -2.16 -5.71 -6.68
C CYS A 205 -1.23 -6.18 -7.80
N SER A 206 -1.67 -6.15 -9.07
CA SER A 206 -0.81 -6.47 -10.22
C SER A 206 0.26 -5.39 -10.44
N LEU A 207 -0.10 -4.12 -10.30
CA LEU A 207 0.84 -3.00 -10.38
C LEU A 207 1.94 -3.13 -9.31
N PHE A 208 1.57 -3.40 -8.05
CA PHE A 208 2.56 -3.60 -6.99
C PHE A 208 3.48 -4.80 -7.25
N LEU A 209 2.96 -5.93 -7.74
CA LEU A 209 3.80 -7.07 -8.12
C LEU A 209 4.78 -6.74 -9.23
N ALA A 210 4.31 -6.06 -10.28
CA ALA A 210 5.17 -5.65 -11.38
C ALA A 210 6.27 -4.70 -10.90
N LEU A 211 5.94 -3.74 -10.02
CA LEU A 211 6.95 -2.86 -9.41
C LEU A 211 7.93 -3.65 -8.53
N ALA A 212 7.48 -4.67 -7.79
CA ALA A 212 8.34 -5.54 -7.00
C ALA A 212 9.35 -6.28 -7.90
N GLN A 213 8.88 -6.83 -9.03
CA GLN A 213 9.73 -7.50 -10.02
C GLN A 213 10.74 -6.54 -10.63
N LEU A 214 10.29 -5.35 -11.04
CA LEU A 214 11.17 -4.33 -11.62
C LEU A 214 12.27 -3.89 -10.66
N VAL A 215 11.93 -3.65 -9.39
CA VAL A 215 12.94 -3.32 -8.37
C VAL A 215 13.92 -4.48 -8.14
N SER A 216 13.45 -5.73 -8.24
CA SER A 216 14.33 -6.90 -8.08
C SER A 216 15.27 -7.13 -9.27
N GLU A 217 14.86 -6.76 -10.48
CA GLU A 217 15.61 -7.00 -11.72
C GLU A 217 16.52 -5.83 -12.12
N PHE A 218 16.08 -4.59 -11.88
CA PHE A 218 16.76 -3.39 -12.38
C PHE A 218 17.52 -2.66 -11.27
N GLN A 219 18.67 -3.19 -10.89
CA GLN A 219 19.59 -2.48 -9.99
C GLN A 219 20.33 -1.31 -10.69
N GLU A 220 20.41 -1.31 -12.04
CA GLU A 220 21.29 -0.39 -12.78
C GLU A 220 20.63 0.46 -13.88
N THR A 221 19.36 0.24 -14.27
CA THR A 221 18.72 1.03 -15.34
C THR A 221 17.27 1.42 -15.05
N LEU A 222 17.09 2.53 -14.34
CA LEU A 222 15.76 3.05 -13.98
C LEU A 222 14.95 3.55 -15.19
N ASP A 223 15.60 3.99 -16.27
CA ASP A 223 14.92 4.62 -17.42
C ASP A 223 14.11 3.63 -18.29
N LYS A 224 14.40 2.33 -18.19
CA LYS A 224 13.69 1.27 -18.96
C LYS A 224 12.46 0.73 -18.24
N ILE A 225 12.25 1.14 -16.98
CA ILE A 225 11.22 0.59 -16.12
C ILE A 225 9.79 0.80 -16.65
N PRO A 226 9.39 1.98 -17.19
CA PRO A 226 8.00 2.18 -17.63
C PRO A 226 7.56 1.19 -18.71
N SER A 227 8.41 0.92 -19.71
CA SER A 227 8.06 0.01 -20.80
C SER A 227 7.91 -1.44 -20.33
N THR A 228 8.79 -1.89 -19.44
CA THR A 228 8.75 -3.24 -18.87
C THR A 228 7.58 -3.38 -17.89
N ALA A 229 7.32 -2.36 -17.06
CA ALA A 229 6.15 -2.30 -16.17
C ALA A 229 4.86 -2.51 -16.98
N LYS A 230 4.71 -1.75 -18.08
CA LYS A 230 3.56 -1.83 -18.95
C LYS A 230 3.39 -3.21 -19.56
N SER A 231 4.45 -3.82 -20.10
CA SER A 231 4.34 -5.17 -20.68
C SER A 231 3.95 -6.21 -19.64
N THR A 232 4.62 -6.18 -18.48
CA THR A 232 4.37 -7.14 -17.38
C THR A 232 2.98 -6.97 -16.81
N ILE A 233 2.53 -5.73 -16.54
CA ILE A 233 1.19 -5.47 -16.01
C ILE A 233 0.13 -5.84 -17.04
N LYS A 234 0.32 -5.51 -18.32
CA LYS A 234 -0.61 -5.95 -19.38
C LYS A 234 -0.67 -7.47 -19.46
N GLU A 235 0.45 -8.18 -19.30
CA GLU A 235 0.47 -9.64 -19.27
C GLU A 235 -0.24 -10.20 -18.04
N LEU A 236 -0.01 -9.62 -16.86
CA LEU A 236 -0.70 -10.00 -15.61
C LEU A 236 -2.19 -9.66 -15.60
N LEU A 237 -2.59 -8.60 -16.32
CA LEU A 237 -3.97 -8.13 -16.40
C LEU A 237 -4.73 -8.66 -17.62
N ARG A 238 -4.05 -9.26 -18.61
CA ARG A 238 -4.67 -9.87 -19.79
C ARG A 238 -5.72 -10.87 -19.29
N PRO A 239 -7.02 -10.58 -19.46
CA PRO A 239 -8.05 -11.50 -19.05
C PRO A 239 -7.89 -12.79 -19.87
N GLY A 240 -7.91 -13.94 -19.22
CA GLY A 240 -7.87 -15.24 -19.90
C GLY A 240 -9.06 -15.53 -20.83
N ASN A 241 -10.02 -14.61 -21.02
CA ASN A 241 -11.12 -14.80 -21.98
C ASN A 241 -11.97 -13.53 -22.25
N ARG A 242 -12.11 -13.18 -23.54
CA ARG A 242 -13.29 -12.64 -24.29
C ARG A 242 -14.15 -11.51 -23.70
N ASN A 243 -13.66 -10.27 -23.67
CA ASN A 243 -14.55 -9.11 -23.75
C ASN A 243 -14.27 -8.30 -25.03
N SER A 244 -15.32 -7.71 -25.56
CA SER A 244 -15.45 -6.98 -26.84
C SER A 244 -14.34 -5.95 -27.09
N GLY A 245 -13.93 -5.82 -28.36
CA GLY A 245 -12.70 -5.10 -28.75
C GLY A 245 -12.61 -3.62 -28.36
N LEU A 246 -13.73 -2.93 -28.12
CA LEU A 246 -13.71 -1.52 -27.69
C LEU A 246 -13.43 -1.38 -26.19
N ASP A 247 -13.98 -2.28 -25.37
CA ASP A 247 -13.77 -2.31 -23.92
C ASP A 247 -12.31 -2.67 -23.61
N ALA A 248 -11.71 -3.55 -24.42
CA ALA A 248 -10.30 -3.90 -24.32
C ALA A 248 -9.37 -2.71 -24.61
N LEU A 249 -9.66 -1.93 -25.66
CA LEU A 249 -8.85 -0.77 -26.04
C LEU A 249 -8.95 0.38 -25.03
N LEU A 250 -10.15 0.65 -24.52
CA LEU A 250 -10.33 1.65 -23.46
C LEU A 250 -9.60 1.21 -22.19
N THR A 251 -9.69 -0.08 -21.84
CA THR A 251 -8.97 -0.65 -20.70
C THR A 251 -7.46 -0.51 -20.86
N ASP A 252 -6.91 -0.77 -22.05
CA ASP A 252 -5.47 -0.65 -22.31
C ASP A 252 -4.97 0.80 -22.17
N LEU A 253 -5.71 1.79 -22.70
CA LEU A 253 -5.36 3.20 -22.57
C LEU A 253 -5.36 3.65 -21.11
N VAL A 254 -6.39 3.25 -20.35
CA VAL A 254 -6.51 3.59 -18.93
C VAL A 254 -5.39 2.95 -18.12
N ILE A 255 -5.07 1.68 -18.40
CA ILE A 255 -3.95 0.98 -17.79
C ILE A 255 -2.64 1.72 -18.08
N ASP A 256 -2.37 2.06 -19.34
CA ASP A 256 -1.14 2.76 -19.73
C ASP A 256 -0.99 4.09 -19.01
N LYS A 257 -2.03 4.92 -19.03
CA LYS A 257 -2.02 6.23 -18.36
C LYS A 257 -1.89 6.10 -16.85
N THR A 258 -2.53 5.09 -16.25
CA THR A 258 -2.42 4.84 -14.80
C THR A 258 -1.00 4.39 -14.41
N ILE A 259 -0.37 3.54 -15.21
CA ILE A 259 1.01 3.10 -14.99
C ILE A 259 1.98 4.27 -15.17
N ASP A 260 1.81 5.07 -16.22
CA ASP A 260 2.65 6.25 -16.46
C ASP A 260 2.58 7.24 -15.29
N GLN A 261 1.37 7.50 -14.81
CA GLN A 261 1.17 8.39 -13.68
C GLN A 261 1.75 7.81 -12.38
N ALA A 262 1.53 6.53 -12.10
CA ALA A 262 2.12 5.84 -10.95
C ALA A 262 3.65 5.88 -10.95
N TRP A 263 4.25 5.64 -12.12
CA TRP A 263 5.68 5.70 -12.30
C TRP A 263 6.22 7.12 -12.16
N SER A 264 5.55 8.11 -12.75
CA SER A 264 5.93 9.53 -12.61
C SER A 264 5.87 9.99 -11.15
N ASN A 265 4.84 9.58 -10.41
CA ASN A 265 4.71 9.87 -8.99
C ASN A 265 5.83 9.23 -8.16
N LEU A 266 6.17 7.97 -8.46
CA LEU A 266 7.28 7.29 -7.83
C LEU A 266 8.61 7.96 -8.14
N GLN A 267 8.88 8.30 -9.41
CA GLN A 267 10.10 9.02 -9.82
C GLN A 267 10.22 10.38 -9.14
N THR A 268 9.13 11.14 -9.05
CA THR A 268 9.11 12.44 -8.36
C THR A 268 9.44 12.26 -6.89
N ALA A 269 8.86 11.26 -6.23
CA ALA A 269 9.15 10.98 -4.83
C ALA A 269 10.62 10.54 -4.64
N LEU A 270 11.15 9.75 -5.57
CA LEU A 270 12.55 9.39 -5.60
C LEU A 270 13.42 10.66 -5.78
N THR A 271 13.27 11.47 -6.82
CA THR A 271 14.14 12.64 -7.03
C THR A 271 14.06 13.71 -5.94
N ALA A 272 12.94 13.79 -5.22
CA ALA A 272 12.74 14.76 -4.13
C ALA A 272 13.54 14.46 -2.85
N GLY A 273 14.45 13.49 -2.83
CA GLY A 273 15.21 13.18 -1.62
C GLY A 273 14.39 12.41 -0.57
N SER A 274 13.22 11.88 -0.96
CA SER A 274 12.35 11.16 -0.03
C SER A 274 13.12 9.98 0.58
N PRO A 275 12.88 9.60 1.85
CA PRO A 275 13.40 8.37 2.45
C PRO A 275 13.18 7.10 1.60
N LEU A 276 12.30 7.16 0.61
CA LEU A 276 12.13 6.13 -0.43
C LEU A 276 13.43 5.85 -1.24
N LEU A 277 14.30 6.85 -1.44
CA LEU A 277 15.54 6.72 -2.23
C LEU A 277 16.61 5.84 -1.58
N THR A 278 16.81 5.95 -0.27
CA THR A 278 17.80 5.13 0.44
C THR A 278 17.45 3.64 0.42
N MET A 279 16.26 3.29 -0.07
CA MET A 279 15.71 1.94 -0.07
C MET A 279 15.41 1.40 -1.48
N ALA A 280 15.61 2.18 -2.55
CA ALA A 280 15.11 1.87 -3.90
C ALA A 280 15.67 0.60 -4.55
N THR A 281 16.78 0.05 -4.03
CA THR A 281 17.36 -1.24 -4.47
C THR A 281 17.32 -2.30 -3.36
N SER A 282 16.63 -2.02 -2.27
CA SER A 282 16.66 -2.87 -1.09
C SER A 282 15.63 -4.00 -1.17
N LYS A 283 16.00 -5.15 -0.62
CA LYS A 283 15.10 -6.27 -0.30
C LYS A 283 13.82 -5.79 0.41
N GLN A 284 13.88 -4.70 1.18
CA GLN A 284 12.74 -4.13 1.89
C GLN A 284 11.70 -3.49 0.95
N THR A 285 12.12 -2.85 -0.14
CA THR A 285 11.18 -2.27 -1.14
C THR A 285 10.43 -3.37 -1.87
N VAL A 286 11.11 -4.44 -2.29
CA VAL A 286 10.47 -5.62 -2.88
C VAL A 286 9.45 -6.22 -1.90
N GLN A 287 9.84 -6.40 -0.63
CA GLN A 287 8.95 -6.91 0.42
C GLN A 287 7.75 -5.98 0.67
N ALA A 288 7.96 -4.66 0.66
CA ALA A 288 6.89 -3.69 0.83
C ALA A 288 5.88 -3.77 -0.31
N PHE A 289 6.32 -3.84 -1.56
CA PHE A 289 5.42 -4.05 -2.70
C PHE A 289 4.70 -5.39 -2.64
N GLN A 290 5.36 -6.47 -2.20
CA GLN A 290 4.72 -7.77 -1.99
C GLN A 290 3.64 -7.68 -0.91
N LEU A 291 3.91 -7.03 0.22
CA LEU A 291 2.92 -6.78 1.28
C LEU A 291 1.72 -6.00 0.74
N LEU A 292 1.97 -4.92 0.00
CA LEU A 292 0.92 -4.10 -0.61
C LEU A 292 0.08 -4.88 -1.61
N ALA A 293 0.70 -5.75 -2.42
CA ALA A 293 -0.02 -6.63 -3.32
C ALA A 293 -0.96 -7.57 -2.56
N VAL A 294 -0.49 -8.17 -1.44
CA VAL A 294 -1.30 -9.05 -0.60
C VAL A 294 -2.45 -8.29 0.07
N PHE A 295 -2.19 -7.10 0.62
CA PHE A 295 -3.19 -6.32 1.35
C PHE A 295 -4.22 -5.63 0.44
N SER A 296 -3.83 -5.26 -0.79
CA SER A 296 -4.72 -4.56 -1.73
C SER A 296 -5.50 -5.51 -2.64
N CYS A 297 -5.09 -6.78 -2.75
CA CYS A 297 -5.76 -7.71 -3.65
C CYS A 297 -7.17 -8.05 -3.13
N PRO A 298 -8.25 -7.88 -3.90
CA PRO A 298 -9.58 -8.26 -3.43
C PRO A 298 -9.69 -9.77 -3.26
N ASN A 299 -9.28 -10.58 -4.24
CA ASN A 299 -9.41 -12.04 -4.17
C ASN A 299 -8.04 -12.74 -4.28
N PRO A 300 -7.17 -12.62 -3.27
CA PRO A 300 -5.82 -13.20 -3.33
C PRO A 300 -5.85 -14.73 -3.42
N ASP A 301 -6.96 -15.36 -2.99
CA ASP A 301 -7.22 -16.78 -3.17
C ASP A 301 -7.37 -17.21 -4.63
N LYS A 302 -7.77 -16.28 -5.52
CA LYS A 302 -7.93 -16.52 -6.96
C LYS A 302 -6.84 -15.89 -7.80
N HIS A 303 -6.07 -14.96 -7.23
CA HIS A 303 -5.06 -14.23 -7.94
C HIS A 303 -3.71 -14.98 -7.89
N GLN A 304 -3.46 -15.83 -8.88
CA GLN A 304 -2.27 -16.69 -8.93
C GLN A 304 -0.96 -15.92 -8.79
N ALA A 305 -0.82 -14.77 -9.47
CA ALA A 305 0.38 -13.94 -9.38
C ALA A 305 0.64 -13.45 -7.95
N VAL A 306 -0.37 -12.97 -7.21
CA VAL A 306 -0.22 -12.56 -5.81
C VAL A 306 0.27 -13.71 -4.93
N ARG A 307 -0.24 -14.92 -5.15
CA ARG A 307 0.20 -16.06 -4.35
C ARG A 307 1.64 -16.46 -4.66
N LEU A 308 1.97 -16.59 -5.94
CA LEU A 308 3.28 -17.07 -6.37
C LEU A 308 4.39 -16.02 -6.19
N GLN A 309 4.08 -14.74 -6.36
CA GLN A 309 5.07 -13.66 -6.41
C GLN A 309 5.06 -12.75 -5.18
N ALA A 310 4.03 -12.81 -4.32
CA ALA A 310 4.04 -12.12 -3.04
C ALA A 310 3.91 -13.07 -1.84
N ILE A 311 2.85 -13.87 -1.73
CA ILE A 311 2.64 -14.73 -0.55
C ILE A 311 3.77 -15.75 -0.39
N ASN A 312 4.12 -16.47 -1.46
CA ASN A 312 5.16 -17.51 -1.40
C ASN A 312 6.54 -16.93 -1.04
N PRO A 313 7.03 -15.84 -1.69
CA PRO A 313 8.27 -15.20 -1.28
C PRO A 313 8.22 -14.68 0.15
N LEU A 314 7.12 -14.06 0.59
CA LEU A 314 7.00 -13.60 1.98
C LEU A 314 7.03 -14.77 2.97
N ALA A 315 6.34 -15.88 2.68
CA ALA A 315 6.32 -17.06 3.54
C ALA A 315 7.68 -17.79 3.61
N ARG A 316 8.46 -17.77 2.52
CA ARG A 316 9.76 -18.45 2.41
C ARG A 316 10.94 -17.60 2.88
N ASP A 317 11.00 -16.35 2.40
CA ASP A 317 12.20 -15.51 2.47
C ASP A 317 12.22 -14.61 3.72
N VAL A 318 11.12 -14.61 4.48
CA VAL A 318 10.90 -13.77 5.63
C VAL A 318 10.52 -14.61 6.85
N ALA A 319 11.52 -14.94 7.65
CA ALA A 319 11.36 -15.77 8.84
C ALA A 319 10.26 -15.20 9.76
N GLY A 320 9.30 -16.04 10.11
CA GLY A 320 8.18 -15.70 10.99
C GLY A 320 7.08 -14.84 10.38
N ALA A 321 7.17 -14.44 9.11
CA ALA A 321 6.14 -13.61 8.47
C ALA A 321 4.82 -14.36 8.25
N VAL A 322 4.90 -15.66 8.01
CA VAL A 322 3.75 -16.57 7.89
C VAL A 322 3.99 -17.75 8.83
N THR A 323 3.00 -18.09 9.65
CA THR A 323 3.11 -19.21 10.59
C THR A 323 3.18 -20.54 9.85
N ASP A 324 3.82 -21.56 10.44
CA ASP A 324 3.92 -22.88 9.81
C ASP A 324 2.54 -23.52 9.60
N GLU A 325 1.64 -23.31 10.55
CA GLU A 325 0.23 -23.69 10.40
C GLU A 325 -0.42 -23.06 9.15
N ALA A 326 -0.21 -21.76 8.91
CA ALA A 326 -0.74 -21.11 7.71
C ALA A 326 -0.08 -21.62 6.43
N LYS A 327 1.23 -21.94 6.45
CA LYS A 327 1.94 -22.57 5.32
C LYS A 327 1.38 -23.95 5.00
N GLU A 328 1.16 -24.78 6.00
CA GLU A 328 0.56 -26.11 5.84
C GLU A 328 -0.85 -26.01 5.22
N ARG A 329 -1.67 -25.07 5.72
CA ARG A 329 -3.01 -24.82 5.17
C ARG A 329 -2.95 -24.29 3.73
N LEU A 330 -1.99 -23.43 3.40
CA LEU A 330 -1.76 -22.95 2.02
C LEU A 330 -1.46 -24.13 1.09
N LEU A 331 -0.58 -25.04 1.50
CA LEU A 331 -0.27 -26.24 0.73
C LEU A 331 -1.53 -27.11 0.55
N ASP A 332 -2.28 -27.38 1.62
CA ASP A 332 -3.51 -28.19 1.57
C ASP A 332 -4.55 -27.65 0.58
N VAL A 333 -4.81 -26.34 0.59
CA VAL A 333 -5.90 -25.74 -0.22
C VAL A 333 -5.50 -25.36 -1.64
N PHE A 334 -4.20 -25.24 -1.91
CA PHE A 334 -3.66 -24.81 -3.21
C PHE A 334 -2.78 -25.87 -3.89
N GLN A 335 -2.69 -27.09 -3.34
CA GLN A 335 -1.89 -28.18 -3.91
C GLN A 335 -2.16 -28.41 -5.39
N ASP A 336 -3.45 -28.39 -5.79
CA ASP A 336 -3.88 -28.55 -7.18
C ASP A 336 -3.22 -27.53 -8.12
N GLN A 337 -3.04 -26.30 -7.64
CA GLN A 337 -2.48 -25.23 -8.46
C GLN A 337 -0.95 -25.16 -8.41
N ILE A 338 -0.33 -25.75 -7.38
CA ILE A 338 1.12 -25.95 -7.32
C ILE A 338 1.50 -27.05 -8.33
N ASP A 339 0.71 -28.12 -8.38
CA ASP A 339 0.93 -29.23 -9.31
C ASP A 339 0.76 -28.77 -10.77
N ASP A 340 -0.22 -27.91 -11.05
CA ASP A 340 -0.44 -27.31 -12.37
C ASP A 340 0.65 -26.31 -12.78
N ALA A 341 1.25 -25.58 -11.84
CA ALA A 341 2.27 -24.55 -12.12
C ALA A 341 3.69 -25.12 -12.32
N ARG A 342 3.92 -26.38 -11.94
CA ARG A 342 5.24 -27.04 -11.99
C ARG A 342 5.89 -27.20 -13.38
N PRO A 343 5.19 -27.20 -14.53
CA PRO A 343 5.86 -27.28 -15.82
C PRO A 343 6.54 -25.98 -16.26
N GLU A 344 5.99 -24.81 -15.92
CA GLU A 344 6.40 -23.53 -16.52
C GLU A 344 7.41 -22.72 -15.69
N PHE A 345 7.44 -22.91 -14.36
CA PHE A 345 8.32 -22.16 -13.45
C PHE A 345 9.52 -22.96 -12.91
N ALA A 346 9.51 -24.29 -13.03
CA ALA A 346 10.62 -25.15 -12.59
C ALA A 346 11.76 -25.23 -13.61
N ALA A 347 11.46 -25.03 -14.89
CA ALA A 347 12.47 -24.63 -15.86
C ALA A 347 12.60 -23.11 -15.70
N GLY A 348 13.78 -22.61 -15.35
CA GLY A 348 14.10 -21.21 -15.58
C GLY A 348 14.03 -20.95 -17.07
N SER A 349 12.81 -20.76 -17.59
CA SER A 349 12.55 -20.35 -18.96
C SER A 349 13.44 -19.14 -19.18
N PRO A 350 14.47 -19.24 -20.03
CA PRO A 350 15.34 -18.12 -20.28
C PRO A 350 14.43 -17.01 -20.77
N VAL A 351 14.41 -15.88 -20.05
CA VAL A 351 13.89 -14.62 -20.57
C VAL A 351 14.41 -14.53 -22.00
N PRO A 352 13.56 -14.45 -23.04
CA PRO A 352 13.98 -14.57 -24.43
C PRO A 352 15.14 -13.62 -24.65
N GLY A 353 16.32 -14.22 -24.74
CA GLY A 353 17.58 -13.51 -24.77
C GLY A 353 17.51 -12.51 -25.89
N ARG A 354 17.64 -11.24 -25.52
CA ARG A 354 17.90 -10.12 -26.43
C ARG A 354 18.94 -10.62 -27.42
N ARG A 355 18.53 -10.90 -28.67
CA ARG A 355 19.49 -11.13 -29.75
C ARG A 355 20.26 -9.84 -29.83
N VAL A 356 21.47 -9.83 -29.26
CA VAL A 356 22.46 -8.81 -29.57
C VAL A 356 22.72 -9.05 -31.05
N ALA A 357 22.12 -8.21 -31.88
CA ALA A 357 22.48 -8.13 -33.28
C ALA A 357 23.99 -7.88 -33.30
N GLY A 358 24.74 -8.85 -33.81
CA GLY A 358 26.15 -8.66 -34.11
C GLY A 358 26.28 -7.41 -34.98
N ALA A 359 27.05 -6.46 -34.49
CA ALA A 359 27.67 -5.44 -35.30
C ALA A 359 28.97 -6.02 -35.89
N PRO A 360 29.49 -5.44 -36.98
CA PRO A 360 29.78 -6.09 -38.27
C PRO A 360 30.92 -7.12 -38.28
#